data_AF-A0A5N6SDF0-F1
#
_entry.id   AF-A0A5N6SDF0-F1
#
_cell.length_a   1.000
_cell.length_b   1.000
_cell.length_c   1.000
_cell.angle_alpha   90.00
_cell.angle_beta   90.00
_cell.angle_gamma   90.00
#
_symmetry.space_group_name_H-M   'P 1'
#
loop_
_entity.id
_entity.type
_entity.pdbx_description
1 polymer ?
#
loop_
_entity_poly.entity_id
_entity_poly.type
_entity_poly.pdbx_seq_one_letter_code
_entity_poly.pdbx_strand_id
1 'polypeptide(L)'
;MKSFLFLIPLVHAGEVVWDGFFNSSFTVDQLDKWSWSNPVGPYQWYIHGSEATSNYLEVSADFKNPADKSDEKGIRISIVQHSS
;
A
#
# COMPACT_ATOMS: atom_id res chain seq x y z
N MET A 1 29.42 45.06 -1.05
CA MET A 1 28.34 44.40 -0.27
C MET A 1 28.65 42.91 -0.25
N LYS A 2 28.76 42.28 0.92
CA LYS A 2 29.20 40.88 1.07
C LYS A 2 27.99 39.96 0.81
N SER A 3 28.03 39.21 -0.29
CA SER A 3 27.01 38.22 -0.62
C SER A 3 27.22 36.98 0.23
N PHE A 4 26.28 36.67 1.11
CA PHE A 4 26.25 35.41 1.86
C PHE A 4 25.55 34.36 0.99
N LEU A 5 26.32 33.41 0.47
CA LEU A 5 25.79 32.17 -0.11
C LEU A 5 25.30 31.28 1.03
N PHE A 6 23.98 31.23 1.23
CA PHE A 6 23.34 30.25 2.09
C PHE A 6 23.32 28.89 1.38
N LEU A 7 24.19 27.98 1.80
CA LEU A 7 24.08 26.56 1.48
C LEU A 7 22.95 25.98 2.32
N ILE A 8 21.77 25.82 1.71
CA ILE A 8 20.65 25.10 2.33
C ILE A 8 21.00 23.61 2.27
N PRO A 9 21.18 22.91 3.40
CA PRO A 9 21.34 21.46 3.36
C PRO A 9 20.03 20.85 2.85
N LEU A 10 20.06 20.30 1.65
CA LEU A 10 18.98 19.48 1.11
C LEU A 10 18.97 18.18 1.91
N VAL A 11 18.22 18.12 3.01
CA VAL A 11 17.88 16.85 3.66
C VAL A 11 17.19 16.01 2.60
N HIS A 12 17.89 15.01 2.08
CA HIS A 12 17.25 13.94 1.35
C HIS A 12 16.40 13.21 2.40
N ALA A 13 15.09 13.38 2.31
CA ALA A 13 14.17 12.42 2.91
C ALA A 13 14.61 11.04 2.42
N GLY A 14 14.62 10.05 3.31
CA GLY A 14 15.11 8.71 2.98
C GLY A 14 14.49 8.17 1.70
N GLU A 15 15.27 7.42 0.92
CA GLU A 15 14.78 6.80 -0.30
C GLU A 15 13.81 5.66 0.04
N VAL A 16 12.62 5.67 -0.57
CA VAL A 16 11.65 4.59 -0.45
C VAL A 16 12.14 3.40 -1.27
N VAL A 17 12.58 2.34 -0.61
CA VAL A 17 13.07 1.11 -1.26
C VAL A 17 11.93 0.16 -1.65
N TRP A 18 10.78 0.28 -0.98
CA TRP A 18 9.54 -0.42 -1.29
C TRP A 18 8.36 0.42 -0.82
N ASP A 19 7.31 0.49 -1.63
CA ASP A 19 6.11 1.28 -1.37
C ASP A 19 4.89 0.35 -1.22
N GLY A 20 4.24 0.47 -0.05
CA GLY A 20 3.03 -0.28 0.30
C GLY A 20 1.74 0.52 0.17
N PHE A 21 1.78 1.74 -0.36
CA PHE A 21 0.59 2.55 -0.48
C PHE A 21 -0.31 2.10 -1.63
N PHE A 22 -1.60 2.34 -1.46
CA PHE A 22 -2.62 1.99 -2.43
C PHE A 22 -3.05 3.24 -3.20
N ASN A 23 -2.56 3.36 -4.43
CA ASN A 23 -2.97 4.45 -5.30
C ASN A 23 -4.47 4.36 -5.68
N SER A 24 -4.98 5.43 -6.29
CA SER A 24 -6.37 5.61 -6.71
C SER A 24 -6.89 4.50 -7.62
N SER A 25 -6.02 3.93 -8.44
CA SER A 25 -6.36 2.83 -9.36
C SER A 25 -6.28 1.43 -8.73
N PHE A 26 -5.74 1.31 -7.52
CA PHE A 26 -5.57 0.03 -6.86
C PHE A 26 -6.93 -0.57 -6.45
N THR A 27 -7.12 -1.85 -6.73
CA THR A 27 -8.26 -2.67 -6.31
C THR A 27 -7.75 -3.99 -5.75
N VAL A 28 -8.51 -4.62 -4.84
CA VAL A 28 -8.06 -5.85 -4.16
C VAL A 28 -7.85 -7.02 -5.14
N ASP A 29 -8.58 -7.05 -6.26
CA ASP A 29 -8.38 -8.05 -7.33
C ASP A 29 -6.98 -8.00 -7.97
N GLN A 30 -6.23 -6.91 -7.79
CA GLN A 30 -4.84 -6.85 -8.24
C GLN A 30 -3.93 -7.77 -7.44
N LEU A 31 -4.28 -8.08 -6.18
CA LEU A 31 -3.53 -9.02 -5.34
C LEU A 31 -3.63 -10.46 -5.88
N ASP A 32 -4.74 -10.80 -6.55
CA ASP A 32 -4.94 -12.13 -7.16
C ASP A 32 -4.06 -12.37 -8.40
N LYS A 33 -3.39 -11.32 -8.92
CA LYS A 33 -2.45 -11.44 -10.04
C LYS A 33 -1.08 -12.00 -9.60
N TRP A 34 -0.77 -11.87 -8.31
CA TRP A 34 0.45 -12.40 -7.73
C TRP A 34 0.36 -13.93 -7.62
N SER A 35 1.45 -14.63 -7.92
CA SER A 35 1.60 -16.05 -7.61
C SER A 35 3.07 -16.43 -7.45
N TRP A 36 3.35 -17.63 -6.95
CA TRP A 36 4.71 -18.17 -6.85
C TRP A 36 5.45 -18.22 -8.19
N SER A 37 4.72 -18.46 -9.30
CA SER A 37 5.28 -18.46 -10.65
C SER A 37 5.21 -17.09 -11.34
N ASN A 38 4.49 -16.12 -10.77
CA ASN A 38 4.31 -14.77 -11.29
C ASN A 38 4.30 -13.74 -10.15
N PRO A 39 5.46 -13.42 -9.54
CA PRO A 39 5.55 -12.54 -8.38
C PRO A 39 5.46 -11.07 -8.80
N VAL A 40 4.28 -10.64 -9.24
CA VAL A 40 3.98 -9.27 -9.68
C VAL A 40 3.35 -8.43 -8.57
N GLY A 41 3.49 -7.12 -8.66
CA GLY A 41 2.91 -6.19 -7.69
C GLY A 41 3.73 -6.08 -6.39
N PRO A 42 3.31 -5.18 -5.48
CA PRO A 42 4.08 -4.87 -4.28
C PRO A 42 3.87 -5.87 -3.12
N TYR A 43 2.81 -6.69 -3.18
CA TYR A 43 2.40 -7.58 -2.09
C TYR A 43 2.35 -9.03 -2.54
N GLN A 44 2.82 -9.93 -1.67
CA GLN A 44 2.53 -11.35 -1.76
C GLN A 44 1.18 -11.64 -1.12
N TRP A 45 0.35 -12.44 -1.77
CA TRP A 45 -0.99 -12.76 -1.29
C TRP A 45 -1.24 -14.27 -1.33
N TYR A 46 -1.00 -14.94 -0.20
CA TYR A 46 -1.16 -16.41 -0.08
C TYR A 46 -1.61 -16.88 1.31
N ILE A 47 -1.50 -16.03 2.34
CA ILE A 47 -1.92 -16.37 3.71
C ILE A 47 -3.37 -15.90 3.90
N HIS A 48 -4.30 -16.64 3.32
CA HIS A 48 -5.74 -16.38 3.46
C HIS A 48 -6.53 -17.69 3.31
N GLY A 49 -7.83 -17.64 3.62
CA GLY A 49 -8.71 -18.79 3.43
C GLY A 49 -9.10 -18.99 1.95
N SER A 50 -9.98 -19.96 1.70
CA SER A 50 -10.39 -20.36 0.36
C SER A 50 -11.36 -19.41 -0.35
N GLU A 51 -11.89 -18.41 0.36
CA GLU A 51 -12.86 -17.48 -0.21
C GLU A 51 -12.20 -16.44 -1.13
N ALA A 52 -13.03 -15.67 -1.84
CA ALA A 52 -12.56 -14.55 -2.65
C ALA A 52 -11.82 -13.50 -1.80
N THR A 53 -10.81 -12.86 -2.39
CA THR A 53 -10.00 -11.83 -1.74
C THR A 53 -10.82 -10.69 -1.14
N SER A 54 -11.93 -10.32 -1.78
CA SER A 54 -12.87 -9.29 -1.28
C SER A 54 -13.54 -9.64 0.05
N ASN A 55 -13.56 -10.91 0.47
CA ASN A 55 -14.06 -11.30 1.80
C ASN A 55 -13.05 -10.99 2.91
N TYR A 56 -11.77 -10.87 2.56
CA TYR A 56 -10.69 -10.60 3.50
C TYR A 56 -10.23 -9.15 3.43
N LEU A 57 -10.20 -8.55 2.24
CA LEU A 57 -9.59 -7.25 2.00
C LEU A 57 -10.56 -6.33 1.26
N GLU A 58 -10.56 -5.06 1.65
CA GLU A 58 -11.21 -3.98 0.91
C GLU A 58 -10.29 -2.76 0.93
N VAL A 59 -10.23 -1.99 -0.16
CA VAL A 59 -9.48 -0.73 -0.23
C VAL A 59 -10.40 0.45 -0.50
N SER A 60 -10.25 1.52 0.26
CA SER A 60 -11.05 2.75 0.13
C SER A 60 -10.31 3.95 0.71
N ALA A 61 -10.62 5.15 0.22
CA ALA A 61 -10.16 6.40 0.81
C ALA A 61 -10.65 6.57 2.27
N ASP A 62 -11.75 5.91 2.64
CA ASP A 62 -12.30 5.98 4.00
C ASP A 62 -11.51 5.14 5.02
N PHE A 63 -10.65 4.23 4.56
CA PHE A 63 -9.91 3.33 5.44
C PHE A 63 -8.50 3.83 5.80
N LYS A 64 -8.03 4.93 5.20
CA LYS A 64 -6.71 5.49 5.52
C LYS A 64 -6.76 6.40 6.73
N ASN A 65 -5.59 6.71 7.28
CA ASN A 65 -5.46 7.83 8.20
C ASN A 65 -5.78 9.16 7.48
N PRO A 66 -6.79 9.94 7.90
CA PRO A 66 -7.12 11.21 7.27
C PRO A 66 -6.00 12.26 7.31
N ALA A 67 -5.05 12.12 8.23
CA ALA A 67 -3.89 12.99 8.32
C ALA A 67 -2.79 12.64 7.29
N ASP A 68 -2.82 11.44 6.71
CA ASP A 68 -1.85 11.02 5.71
C ASP A 68 -2.23 11.59 4.34
N LYS A 69 -1.29 12.36 3.77
CA LYS A 69 -1.42 13.00 2.45
C LYS A 69 -0.72 12.21 1.35
N SER A 70 0.03 11.18 1.70
CA SER A 70 0.86 10.39 0.78
C SER A 70 0.08 9.23 0.19
N ASP A 71 -0.72 8.55 1.01
CA ASP A 71 -1.54 7.42 0.58
C ASP A 71 -2.91 7.89 0.06
N GLU A 72 -3.40 7.30 -1.03
CA GLU A 72 -4.71 7.64 -1.62
C GLU A 72 -5.83 6.76 -1.06
N LYS A 73 -5.53 5.53 -0.59
CA LYS A 73 -6.51 4.61 0.00
C LYS A 73 -5.90 3.84 1.16
N GLY A 74 -6.72 3.51 2.15
CA GLY A 74 -6.35 2.54 3.18
C GLY A 74 -6.89 1.17 2.84
N ILE A 75 -6.51 0.19 3.64
CA ILE A 75 -7.00 -1.18 3.56
C ILE A 75 -7.76 -1.56 4.83
N ARG A 76 -8.93 -2.20 4.65
CA ARG A 76 -9.62 -2.92 5.71
C ARG A 76 -9.25 -4.39 5.60
N ILE A 77 -8.79 -4.96 6.71
CA ILE A 77 -8.49 -6.38 6.82
C ILE A 77 -9.56 -7.03 7.69
N SER A 78 -10.26 -8.01 7.14
CA SER A 78 -11.37 -8.72 7.75
C SER A 78 -10.97 -10.17 8.00
N ILE A 79 -11.18 -10.63 9.23
CA ILE A 79 -11.04 -12.04 9.60
C ILE A 79 -12.44 -12.61 9.61
N VAL A 80 -12.70 -13.55 8.70
CA VAL A 80 -13.99 -14.25 8.60
C VAL A 80 -13.89 -15.64 9.20
N GLN A 81 -15.00 -16.12 9.74
CA GLN A 81 -15.08 -17.50 10.22
C GLN A 81 -15.02 -18.44 9.03
N HIS A 82 -14.04 -19.35 9.04
CA HIS A 82 -13.97 -20.43 8.08
C HIS A 82 -14.69 -21.65 8.67
N SER A 83 -15.81 -22.07 8.09
CA SER A 83 -16.43 -23.36 8.40
C SER A 83 -15.73 -24.44 7.59
N SER A 84 -14.92 -25.27 8.27
CA SER A 84 -14.32 -26.49 7.73
C SER A 84 -15.35 -27.57 7.43
#